data_AF-S0FNC5-F1
#
_entry.id   AF-S0FNC5-F1
#
_cell.length_a   1.000
_cell.length_b   1.000
_cell.length_c   1.000
_cell.angle_alpha   90.00
_cell.angle_beta   90.00
_cell.angle_gamma   90.00
#
_symmetry.space_group_name_H-M   'P 1'
#
loop_
_entity.id
_entity.type
_entity.pdbx_description
1 polymer ?
#
loop_
_entity_poly.entity_id
_entity_poly.type
_entity_poly.pdbx_seq_one_letter_code
_entity_poly.pdbx_strand_id
1 'polypeptide(L)'
;MGCAGRGINAAITLLQELDLFEKFKPDVVLYDVLGDVVCGGFAVPIREGITDKVYVVSSSDFMAVYAANNLFKAISKYAPTGGAQLGGIIANSVLTPYAKPLINDFASRTGTKVVQYVPRSSIVAQSELHGKTVIEANPDAEQADVYRALAKYIIEDQEAAVPNPLSVTELRDWAKDWGDRILKIEADAASDLNANI
;
A
#
# COMPACT_ATOMS: atom_id res chain seq x y z
N MET A 1 9.85 22.02 7.81
CA MET A 1 8.55 21.35 8.01
C MET A 1 7.46 22.15 7.29
N GLY A 2 6.70 21.53 6.38
CA GLY A 2 5.58 22.17 5.67
C GLY A 2 4.31 22.32 6.53
N CYS A 3 3.31 23.07 6.06
CA CYS A 3 2.11 23.41 6.84
C CYS A 3 1.30 22.18 7.28
N ALA A 4 1.01 21.24 6.36
CA ALA A 4 0.27 20.01 6.69
C ALA A 4 1.03 19.12 7.69
N GLY A 5 2.36 19.04 7.53
CA GLY A 5 3.21 18.28 8.44
C GLY A 5 3.23 18.83 9.87
N ARG A 6 3.08 20.15 10.07
CA ARG A 6 2.93 20.74 11.41
C ARG A 6 1.59 20.35 12.05
N GLY A 7 0.52 20.30 11.25
CA GLY A 7 -0.81 19.91 11.73
C GLY A 7 -0.84 18.45 12.20
N ILE A 8 -0.28 17.53 11.41
CA ILE A 8 -0.18 16.11 11.80
C ILE A 8 0.62 15.95 13.09
N ASN A 9 1.77 16.62 13.19
CA ASN A 9 2.60 16.56 14.39
C ASN A 9 1.84 17.09 15.62
N ALA A 10 1.17 18.25 15.50
CA ALA A 10 0.39 18.81 16.60
C ALA A 10 -0.76 17.88 17.03
N ALA A 11 -1.44 17.23 16.09
CA ALA A 11 -2.50 16.28 16.39
C ALA A 11 -1.95 15.06 17.16
N ILE A 12 -0.84 14.48 16.70
CA ILE A 12 -0.19 13.35 17.36
C ILE A 12 0.28 13.73 18.76
N THR A 13 0.96 14.87 18.90
CA THR A 13 1.41 15.37 20.21
C THR A 13 0.23 15.56 21.16
N LEU A 14 -0.89 16.12 20.69
CA LEU A 14 -2.09 16.27 21.52
C LEU A 14 -2.66 14.92 21.96
N LEU A 15 -2.68 13.90 21.08
CA LEU A 15 -3.15 12.56 21.46
C LEU A 15 -2.25 11.93 22.55
N GLN A 16 -0.94 12.16 22.47
CA GLN A 16 0.04 11.70 23.45
C GLN A 16 -0.07 12.47 24.78
N GLU A 17 -0.19 13.80 24.75
CA GLU A 17 -0.38 14.63 25.95
C GLU A 17 -1.67 14.31 26.71
N LEU A 18 -2.68 13.81 26.00
CA LEU A 18 -3.94 13.36 26.60
C LEU A 18 -3.89 11.91 27.08
N ASP A 19 -2.75 11.21 26.96
CA ASP A 19 -2.55 9.79 27.30
C ASP A 19 -3.64 8.87 26.73
N LEU A 20 -4.11 9.16 25.51
CA LEU A 20 -5.30 8.47 24.97
C LEU A 20 -5.00 7.00 24.65
N PHE A 21 -3.79 6.67 24.20
CA PHE A 21 -3.42 5.30 23.89
C PHE A 21 -3.34 4.44 25.17
N GLU A 22 -2.90 5.04 26.28
CA GLU A 22 -2.74 4.44 27.59
C GLU A 22 -4.08 4.27 28.31
N LYS A 23 -4.97 5.27 28.16
CA LYS A 23 -6.32 5.27 28.74
C LYS A 23 -7.25 4.31 28.02
N PHE A 24 -7.30 4.38 26.69
CA PHE A 24 -8.26 3.60 25.89
C PHE A 24 -7.72 2.25 25.45
N LYS A 25 -6.40 2.05 25.43
CA LYS A 25 -5.73 0.80 25.04
C LYS A 25 -6.32 0.19 23.76
N PRO A 26 -6.38 0.95 22.66
CA PRO A 26 -6.95 0.45 21.42
C PRO A 26 -6.14 -0.75 20.91
N ASP A 27 -6.83 -1.78 20.41
CA ASP A 27 -6.16 -2.93 19.78
C ASP A 27 -5.46 -2.52 18.48
N VAL A 28 -6.00 -1.54 17.77
CA VAL A 28 -5.48 -1.04 16.49
C VAL A 28 -5.65 0.48 16.39
N VAL A 29 -4.61 1.15 15.91
CA VAL A 29 -4.64 2.57 15.51
C VAL A 29 -4.24 2.65 14.04
N LEU A 30 -5.15 3.14 13.19
CA LEU A 30 -4.91 3.29 11.76
C LEU A 30 -4.64 4.76 11.42
N TYR A 31 -3.52 5.02 10.75
CA TYR A 31 -3.19 6.31 10.17
C TYR A 31 -3.33 6.24 8.66
N ASP A 32 -4.35 6.90 8.11
CA ASP A 32 -4.52 7.05 6.67
C ASP A 32 -3.74 8.29 6.20
N VAL A 33 -2.64 8.07 5.47
CA VAL A 33 -1.66 9.10 5.12
C VAL A 33 -1.48 9.18 3.60
N LEU A 34 -1.49 10.42 3.10
CA LEU A 34 -1.27 10.76 1.70
C LEU A 34 0.14 10.31 1.22
N GLY A 35 0.19 9.44 0.21
CA GLY A 35 1.42 8.75 -0.21
C GLY A 35 2.26 9.43 -1.30
N ASP A 36 1.75 10.47 -1.97
CA ASP A 36 2.45 11.25 -3.00
C ASP A 36 3.43 12.28 -2.39
N VAL A 37 3.15 12.77 -1.18
CA VAL A 37 3.98 13.74 -0.45
C VAL A 37 4.69 13.07 0.74
N VAL A 38 5.76 12.35 0.45
CA VAL A 38 6.59 11.72 1.49
C VAL A 38 7.69 12.68 1.98
N CYS A 39 7.31 13.89 2.39
CA CYS A 39 8.27 14.87 2.90
C CYS A 39 7.86 15.50 4.25
N GLY A 40 8.86 15.84 5.06
CA GLY A 40 8.68 16.59 6.30
C GLY A 40 7.80 15.87 7.32
N GLY A 41 6.61 16.42 7.58
CA GLY A 41 5.76 15.98 8.70
C GLY A 41 4.83 14.81 8.40
N PHE A 42 4.61 14.44 7.13
CA PHE A 42 3.89 13.21 6.79
C PHE A 42 4.69 11.95 7.15
N ALA A 43 6.01 12.09 7.26
CA ALA A 43 6.89 11.03 7.73
C ALA A 43 7.03 10.99 9.26
N VAL A 44 6.34 11.85 10.03
CA VAL A 44 6.43 11.86 11.51
C VAL A 44 6.04 10.52 12.12
N PRO A 45 4.87 9.91 11.78
CA PRO A 45 4.50 8.60 12.33
C PRO A 45 5.57 7.52 12.07
N ILE A 46 6.12 7.54 10.84
CA ILE A 46 7.15 6.60 10.39
C ILE A 46 8.48 6.87 11.10
N ARG A 47 8.89 8.13 11.22
CA ARG A 47 10.19 8.52 11.75
C ARG A 47 10.28 8.35 13.26
N GLU A 48 9.22 8.70 13.98
CA GLU A 48 9.20 8.70 15.44
C GLU A 48 8.77 7.34 16.02
N GLY A 49 8.52 6.35 15.16
CA GLY A 49 8.17 4.99 15.59
C GLY A 49 6.81 4.92 16.28
N ILE A 50 5.92 5.89 16.01
CA ILE A 50 4.56 5.92 16.58
C ILE A 50 3.71 4.79 15.99
N THR A 51 4.02 4.40 14.74
CA THR A 51 3.40 3.26 14.07
C THR A 51 4.36 2.10 14.01
N ASP A 52 3.91 0.91 14.39
CA ASP A 52 4.72 -0.32 14.29
C ASP A 52 4.98 -0.71 12.83
N LYS A 53 3.93 -0.64 12.01
CA LYS A 53 3.93 -1.12 10.62
C LYS A 53 3.30 -0.13 9.66
N VAL A 54 3.89 -0.07 8.47
CA VAL A 54 3.36 0.67 7.32
C VAL A 54 2.94 -0.34 6.25
N TYR A 55 1.75 -0.16 5.70
CA TYR A 55 1.29 -0.87 4.50
C TYR A 55 1.11 0.14 3.37
N VAL A 56 1.52 -0.23 2.16
CA VAL A 56 1.44 0.66 1.00
C VAL A 56 0.39 0.15 0.03
N VAL A 57 -0.64 0.95 -0.19
CA VAL A 57 -1.63 0.69 -1.24
C VAL A 57 -1.07 1.19 -2.57
N SER A 58 -0.97 0.31 -3.56
CA SER A 58 -0.46 0.65 -4.90
C SER A 58 -1.25 -0.09 -5.98
N SER A 59 -1.28 0.45 -7.20
CA SER A 59 -1.76 -0.25 -8.40
C SER A 59 -0.59 -0.58 -9.33
N SER A 60 -0.87 -1.22 -10.46
CA SER A 60 0.09 -1.44 -11.56
C SER A 60 0.43 -0.17 -12.35
N ASP A 61 -0.13 0.99 -11.99
CA ASP A 61 0.20 2.26 -12.63
C ASP A 61 1.59 2.73 -12.21
N PHE A 62 2.39 3.16 -13.18
CA PHE A 62 3.77 3.57 -12.90
C PHE A 62 3.87 4.70 -11.86
N MET A 63 2.92 5.63 -11.84
CA MET A 63 2.91 6.71 -10.84
C MET A 63 2.63 6.18 -9.42
N ALA A 64 1.79 5.16 -9.27
CA ALA A 64 1.54 4.52 -7.98
C ALA A 64 2.80 3.79 -7.49
N VAL A 65 3.45 3.03 -8.36
CA VAL A 65 4.72 2.36 -8.06
C VAL A 65 5.83 3.37 -7.73
N TYR A 66 5.88 4.49 -8.45
CA TYR A 66 6.83 5.56 -8.19
C TYR A 66 6.63 6.19 -6.80
N ALA A 67 5.37 6.48 -6.43
CA ALA A 67 5.03 6.98 -5.10
C ALA A 67 5.39 5.96 -4.00
N ALA A 68 5.04 4.68 -4.20
CA ALA A 68 5.41 3.58 -3.30
C ALA A 68 6.93 3.49 -3.11
N ASN A 69 7.71 3.58 -4.20
CA ASN A 69 9.17 3.53 -4.12
C ASN A 69 9.76 4.75 -3.36
N ASN A 70 9.14 5.92 -3.45
CA ASN A 70 9.55 7.08 -2.65
C ASN A 70 9.21 6.91 -1.18
N LEU A 71 8.08 6.28 -0.85
CA LEU A 71 7.75 5.90 0.52
C LEU A 71 8.75 4.88 1.07
N PHE A 72 9.17 3.90 0.26
CA PHE A 72 10.19 2.94 0.65
C PHE A 72 11.53 3.60 0.97
N LYS A 73 11.91 4.69 0.28
CA LYS A 73 13.10 5.48 0.66
C LYS A 73 12.98 6.10 2.04
N ALA A 74 11.80 6.59 2.42
CA ALA A 74 11.58 7.13 3.76
C ALA A 74 11.65 6.02 4.81
N ILE A 75 10.98 4.88 4.57
CA ILE A 75 11.00 3.74 5.51
C ILE A 75 12.42 3.19 5.65
N SER A 76 13.13 2.94 4.54
CA SER A 76 14.51 2.45 4.52
C SER A 76 15.47 3.35 5.31
N LYS A 77 15.23 4.66 5.28
CA LYS A 77 16.01 5.65 6.04
C LYS A 77 15.75 5.60 7.55
N TYR A 78 14.52 5.38 8.00
CA TYR A 78 14.13 5.54 9.41
C TYR A 78 13.98 4.23 10.17
N ALA A 79 13.63 3.13 9.50
CA ALA A 79 13.45 1.82 10.14
C ALA A 79 14.70 1.35 10.94
N PRO A 80 15.95 1.53 10.47
CA PRO A 80 17.14 1.14 11.25
C PRO A 80 17.35 1.93 12.55
N THR A 81 16.71 3.10 12.70
CA THR A 81 16.83 3.97 13.88
C THR A 81 15.58 3.93 14.76
N GLY A 82 14.76 2.88 14.67
CA GLY A 82 13.54 2.72 15.46
C GLY A 82 12.28 3.34 14.81
N GLY A 83 12.36 3.72 13.54
CA GLY A 83 11.18 4.08 12.76
C GLY A 83 10.35 2.86 12.35
N ALA A 84 9.15 3.13 11.81
CA ALA A 84 8.22 2.12 11.37
C ALA A 84 8.80 1.23 10.27
N GLN A 85 8.41 -0.05 10.25
CA GLN A 85 8.84 -1.03 9.25
C GLN A 85 7.74 -1.27 8.20
N LEU A 86 8.12 -1.82 7.03
CA LEU A 86 7.16 -2.11 5.97
C LEU A 86 6.53 -3.50 6.18
N GLY A 87 5.21 -3.55 6.34
CA GLY A 87 4.43 -4.80 6.39
C GLY A 87 4.15 -5.40 4.99
N GLY A 88 4.09 -4.55 3.97
CA GLY A 88 4.05 -4.96 2.56
C GLY A 88 3.15 -4.10 1.68
N ILE A 89 2.93 -4.58 0.46
CA ILE A 89 2.14 -3.90 -0.58
C ILE A 89 0.73 -4.48 -0.65
N ILE A 90 -0.28 -3.64 -0.58
CA ILE A 90 -1.67 -3.97 -0.90
C ILE A 90 -1.89 -3.56 -2.35
N ALA A 91 -1.98 -4.55 -3.25
CA ALA A 91 -2.15 -4.32 -4.68
C ALA A 91 -3.63 -4.06 -4.99
N ASN A 92 -3.99 -2.81 -5.24
CA ASN A 92 -5.37 -2.39 -5.48
C ASN A 92 -5.70 -2.29 -6.97
N SER A 93 -6.99 -2.46 -7.29
CA SER A 93 -7.55 -2.33 -8.64
C SER A 93 -6.87 -3.24 -9.67
N VAL A 94 -6.60 -4.48 -9.28
CA VAL A 94 -6.00 -5.48 -10.17
C VAL A 94 -7.01 -5.86 -11.26
N LEU A 95 -6.78 -5.37 -12.47
CA LEU A 95 -7.68 -5.53 -13.62
C LEU A 95 -7.04 -6.23 -14.80
N THR A 96 -5.73 -6.02 -15.00
CA THR A 96 -5.04 -6.45 -16.21
C THR A 96 -4.25 -7.74 -15.97
N PRO A 97 -4.00 -8.54 -17.02
CA PRO A 97 -3.20 -9.76 -16.90
C PRO A 97 -1.79 -9.51 -16.36
N TYR A 98 -1.22 -8.34 -16.65
CA TYR A 98 0.12 -7.95 -16.21
C TYR A 98 0.16 -7.33 -14.80
N ALA A 99 -0.98 -6.95 -14.20
CA ALA A 99 -0.97 -6.21 -12.94
C ALA A 99 -0.32 -6.98 -11.78
N LYS A 100 -0.67 -8.27 -11.60
CA LYS A 100 -0.05 -9.09 -10.54
C LYS A 100 1.44 -9.36 -10.83
N PRO A 101 1.84 -9.81 -12.05
CA PRO A 101 3.25 -9.96 -12.39
C PRO A 101 4.10 -8.71 -12.14
N LEU A 102 3.59 -7.53 -12.52
CA LEU A 102 4.29 -6.26 -12.39
C LEU A 102 4.53 -5.90 -10.93
N ILE A 103 3.49 -5.97 -10.10
CA ILE A 103 3.62 -5.64 -8.67
C ILE A 103 4.47 -6.67 -7.93
N ASN A 104 4.43 -7.95 -8.34
CA ASN A 104 5.29 -8.97 -7.75
C ASN A 104 6.77 -8.76 -8.06
N ASP A 105 7.09 -8.39 -9.30
CA ASP A 105 8.47 -8.07 -9.67
C ASP A 105 8.97 -6.83 -8.91
N PHE A 106 8.13 -5.78 -8.80
CA PHE A 106 8.46 -4.62 -7.98
C PHE A 106 8.67 -4.97 -6.50
N ALA A 107 7.78 -5.76 -5.91
CA ALA A 107 7.89 -6.22 -4.53
C ALA A 107 9.18 -7.02 -4.31
N SER A 108 9.47 -7.98 -5.19
CA SER A 108 10.68 -8.80 -5.11
C SER A 108 11.96 -7.98 -5.23
N ARG A 109 12.01 -7.02 -6.17
CA ARG A 109 13.20 -6.17 -6.36
C ARG A 109 13.46 -5.24 -5.19
N THR A 110 12.40 -4.84 -4.48
CA THR A 110 12.49 -3.98 -3.31
C THR A 110 12.56 -4.74 -1.99
N GLY A 111 12.69 -6.07 -2.02
CA GLY A 111 12.81 -6.90 -0.82
C GLY A 111 11.56 -6.88 0.06
N THR A 112 10.38 -6.73 -0.55
CA THR A 112 9.09 -6.76 0.14
C THR A 112 8.15 -7.81 -0.47
N LYS A 113 6.91 -7.85 0.00
CA LYS A 113 5.88 -8.80 -0.37
C LYS A 113 4.57 -8.09 -0.69
N VAL A 114 3.77 -8.73 -1.54
CA VAL A 114 2.37 -8.34 -1.74
C VAL A 114 1.53 -9.09 -0.73
N VAL A 115 0.79 -8.36 0.11
CA VAL A 115 0.01 -8.94 1.22
C VAL A 115 -1.40 -9.32 0.80
N GLN A 116 -1.98 -8.56 -0.14
CA GLN A 116 -3.29 -8.84 -0.71
C GLN A 116 -3.42 -8.22 -2.10
N TYR A 117 -4.18 -8.88 -2.96
CA TYR A 117 -4.69 -8.29 -4.19
C TYR A 117 -6.16 -7.94 -4.01
N VAL A 118 -6.47 -6.66 -4.10
CA VAL A 118 -7.84 -6.14 -4.03
C VAL A 118 -8.32 -5.95 -5.47
N PRO A 119 -9.23 -6.81 -5.97
CA PRO A 119 -9.74 -6.68 -7.32
C PRO A 119 -10.69 -5.49 -7.41
N ARG A 120 -10.88 -4.98 -8.62
CA ARG A 120 -11.93 -3.98 -8.87
C ARG A 120 -13.28 -4.65 -8.81
N SER A 121 -14.22 -4.05 -8.06
CA SER A 121 -15.57 -4.59 -7.90
C SER A 121 -16.60 -3.46 -7.92
N SER A 122 -17.70 -3.66 -8.66
CA SER A 122 -18.84 -2.73 -8.68
C SER A 122 -19.55 -2.64 -7.33
N ILE A 123 -19.43 -3.67 -6.49
CA ILE A 123 -19.98 -3.69 -5.13
C ILE A 123 -19.33 -2.62 -4.25
N VAL A 124 -18.04 -2.33 -4.47
CA VAL A 124 -17.33 -1.23 -3.79
C VAL A 124 -18.00 0.10 -4.15
N ALA A 125 -18.13 0.39 -5.44
CA ALA A 125 -18.73 1.63 -5.91
C ALA A 125 -20.18 1.79 -5.43
N GLN A 126 -20.98 0.72 -5.46
CA GLN A 126 -22.34 0.75 -4.92
C GLN A 126 -22.36 1.05 -3.41
N SER A 127 -21.50 0.39 -2.64
CA SER A 127 -21.43 0.58 -1.18
C SER A 127 -20.99 2.01 -0.82
N GLU A 128 -20.01 2.55 -1.54
CA GLU A 128 -19.55 3.94 -1.42
C GLU A 128 -20.67 4.95 -1.73
N LEU A 129 -21.46 4.72 -2.79
CA LEU A 129 -22.62 5.56 -3.12
C LEU A 129 -23.71 5.54 -2.04
N HIS A 130 -23.73 4.50 -1.21
CA HIS A 130 -24.60 4.41 -0.04
C HIS A 130 -23.94 4.94 1.25
N GLY A 131 -22.70 5.43 1.18
CA GLY A 131 -21.95 5.91 2.34
C GLY A 131 -21.52 4.80 3.29
N LYS A 132 -21.37 3.57 2.79
CA LYS A 132 -21.07 2.37 3.58
C LYS A 132 -19.83 1.65 3.08
N THR A 133 -19.17 0.93 3.99
CA THR A 133 -18.15 -0.05 3.58
C THR A 133 -18.81 -1.27 2.95
N VAL A 134 -18.07 -2.03 2.15
CA VAL A 134 -18.55 -3.31 1.62
C VAL A 134 -18.92 -4.29 2.74
N ILE A 135 -18.14 -4.30 3.83
CA ILE A 135 -18.42 -5.14 5.00
C ILE A 135 -19.80 -4.85 5.60
N GLU A 136 -20.22 -3.58 5.61
CA GLU A 136 -21.52 -3.18 6.15
C GLU A 136 -22.67 -3.37 5.15
N ALA A 137 -22.49 -2.96 3.90
CA ALA A 137 -23.56 -2.95 2.90
C ALA A 137 -23.80 -4.34 2.28
N ASN A 138 -22.73 -5.10 2.06
CA ASN A 138 -22.74 -6.36 1.33
C ASN A 138 -21.80 -7.38 2.02
N PRO A 139 -22.13 -7.82 3.26
CA PRO A 139 -21.24 -8.64 4.07
C PRO A 139 -20.90 -10.00 3.46
N ASP A 140 -21.77 -10.57 2.62
CA ASP A 140 -21.58 -11.90 2.01
C ASP A 140 -20.95 -11.83 0.61
N ALA A 141 -20.55 -10.63 0.15
CA ALA A 141 -19.89 -10.49 -1.14
C ALA A 141 -18.46 -11.04 -1.10
N GLU A 142 -17.97 -11.62 -2.20
CA GLU A 142 -16.57 -12.07 -2.32
C GLU A 142 -15.57 -10.94 -2.00
N GLN A 143 -15.91 -9.70 -2.36
CA GLN A 143 -15.09 -8.53 -2.04
C GLN A 143 -14.98 -8.29 -0.52
N ALA A 144 -16.03 -8.60 0.25
CA ALA A 144 -15.99 -8.51 1.71
C ALA A 144 -14.97 -9.52 2.27
N ASP A 145 -14.90 -10.72 1.72
CA ASP A 145 -13.95 -11.75 2.13
C ASP A 145 -12.50 -11.37 1.80
N VAL A 146 -12.26 -10.69 0.68
CA VAL A 146 -10.93 -10.10 0.36
C VAL A 146 -10.48 -9.15 1.46
N TYR A 147 -11.37 -8.27 1.95
CA TYR A 147 -11.07 -7.34 3.05
C TYR A 147 -10.90 -8.06 4.38
N ARG A 148 -11.71 -9.08 4.70
CA ARG A 148 -11.54 -9.89 5.92
C ARG A 148 -10.21 -10.63 5.92
N ALA A 149 -9.81 -11.19 4.78
CA ALA A 149 -8.52 -11.86 4.63
C ALA A 149 -7.34 -10.88 4.82
N LEU A 150 -7.44 -9.67 4.26
CA LEU A 150 -6.44 -8.62 4.49
C LEU A 150 -6.38 -8.19 5.95
N ALA A 151 -7.52 -7.95 6.59
CA ALA A 151 -7.57 -7.58 8.00
C ALA A 151 -6.94 -8.66 8.89
N LYS A 152 -7.27 -9.94 8.62
CA LYS A 152 -6.68 -11.08 9.32
C LYS A 152 -5.16 -11.11 9.14
N TYR A 153 -4.67 -10.92 7.92
CA TYR A 153 -3.25 -10.85 7.64
C TYR A 153 -2.55 -9.75 8.45
N ILE A 154 -3.10 -8.54 8.46
CA ILE A 154 -2.50 -7.39 9.16
C ILE A 154 -2.39 -7.65 10.67
N ILE A 155 -3.38 -8.32 11.27
CA ILE A 155 -3.40 -8.63 12.70
C ILE A 155 -2.47 -9.79 13.07
N GLU A 156 -2.42 -10.84 12.25
CA GLU A 156 -1.68 -12.06 12.56
C GLU A 156 -0.20 -12.00 12.13
N ASP A 157 0.11 -11.31 11.04
CA ASP A 157 1.46 -11.24 10.52
C ASP A 157 2.36 -10.46 11.47
N GLN A 158 3.52 -11.02 11.81
CA GLN A 158 4.55 -10.38 12.62
C GLN A 158 5.76 -9.95 11.78
N GLU A 159 5.83 -10.38 10.51
CA GLU A 159 6.94 -10.02 9.65
C GLU A 159 6.85 -8.55 9.24
N ALA A 160 7.97 -7.86 9.35
CA ALA A 160 8.14 -6.53 8.79
C ALA A 160 9.56 -6.43 8.22
N ALA A 161 9.69 -5.73 7.10
CA ALA A 161 10.93 -5.63 6.36
C ALA A 161 11.39 -4.18 6.25
N VAL A 162 12.71 -4.01 6.13
CA VAL A 162 13.30 -2.76 5.65
C VAL A 162 13.37 -2.87 4.13
N PRO A 163 12.59 -2.09 3.36
CA PRO A 163 12.61 -2.18 1.91
C PRO A 163 13.93 -1.67 1.33
N ASN A 164 14.30 -2.22 0.18
CA ASN A 164 15.41 -1.76 -0.65
C ASN A 164 14.86 -0.97 -1.85
N PRO A 165 14.62 0.35 -1.72
CA PRO A 165 14.04 1.14 -2.78
C PRO A 165 14.95 1.20 -4.01
N LEU A 166 14.33 1.18 -5.20
CA LEU A 166 15.04 1.37 -6.46
C LEU A 166 15.51 2.83 -6.58
N SER A 167 16.72 3.03 -7.07
CA SER A 167 17.20 4.35 -7.49
C SER A 167 16.34 4.90 -8.65
N VAL A 168 16.48 6.19 -8.94
CA VAL A 168 15.73 6.83 -10.03
C VAL A 168 16.04 6.16 -11.38
N THR A 169 17.30 5.79 -11.61
CA THR A 169 17.73 5.10 -12.83
C THR A 169 17.17 3.69 -12.89
N GLU A 170 17.34 2.90 -11.82
CA GLU A 170 16.82 1.52 -11.76
C GLU A 170 15.30 1.48 -11.95
N LEU A 171 14.57 2.40 -11.33
CA LEU A 171 13.10 2.46 -11.47
C LEU A 171 12.68 2.85 -12.90
N ARG A 172 13.42 3.74 -13.56
CA ARG A 172 13.16 4.10 -14.97
C ARG A 172 13.45 2.93 -15.90
N ASP A 173 14.57 2.26 -15.72
CA ASP A 173 14.96 1.10 -16.54
C ASP A 173 13.97 -0.06 -16.34
N TRP A 174 13.57 -0.29 -15.09
CA TRP A 174 12.52 -1.23 -14.72
C TRP A 174 11.19 -0.91 -15.40
N ALA A 175 10.78 0.36 -15.40
CA ALA A 175 9.54 0.78 -16.05
C ALA A 175 9.58 0.61 -17.57
N LYS A 176 10.75 0.86 -18.18
CA LYS A 176 10.96 0.65 -19.61
C LYS A 176 10.84 -0.83 -19.99
N ASP A 177 11.50 -1.72 -19.25
CA ASP A 177 11.43 -3.18 -19.42
C ASP A 177 9.98 -3.68 -19.25
N TRP A 178 9.24 -3.18 -18.26
CA TRP A 178 7.82 -3.51 -18.11
C TRP A 178 6.94 -2.98 -19.25
N GLY A 179 7.27 -1.82 -19.83
CA GLY A 179 6.59 -1.32 -21.02
C GLY A 179 6.62 -2.33 -22.17
N ASP A 180 7.80 -2.92 -22.45
CA ASP A 180 7.95 -3.93 -23.50
C ASP A 180 7.23 -5.25 -23.12
N ARG A 181 7.31 -5.66 -21.85
CA ARG A 181 6.64 -6.88 -21.36
C ARG A 181 5.12 -6.79 -21.40
N ILE A 182 4.55 -5.63 -21.07
CA ILE A 182 3.09 -5.42 -21.09
C ILE A 182 2.54 -5.68 -22.49
N LEU A 183 3.18 -5.09 -23.53
CA LEU A 183 2.78 -5.31 -24.91
C LEU A 183 2.79 -6.79 -25.30
N LYS A 184 3.80 -7.53 -24.84
CA LYS A 184 3.88 -8.98 -25.08
C LYS A 184 2.77 -9.74 -24.35
N ILE A 185 2.56 -9.48 -23.07
CA ILE A 185 1.53 -10.16 -22.26
C ILE A 185 0.13 -9.92 -22.83
N GLU A 186 -0.16 -8.69 -23.28
CA GLU A 186 -1.44 -8.37 -23.91
C GLU A 186 -1.62 -9.06 -25.26
N ALA A 187 -0.56 -9.13 -26.09
CA ALA A 187 -0.60 -9.85 -27.35
C ALA A 187 -0.84 -11.37 -27.14
N ASP A 188 -0.14 -11.97 -26.17
CA ASP A 188 -0.30 -13.38 -25.82
C ASP A 188 -1.74 -13.65 -25.33
N ALA A 189 -2.26 -12.81 -24.42
CA ALA A 189 -3.63 -12.92 -23.91
C ALA A 189 -4.71 -12.79 -25.01
N ALA A 190 -4.49 -11.90 -25.99
CA ALA A 190 -5.39 -11.76 -27.14
C ALA A 190 -5.32 -12.98 -28.07
N SER A 191 -4.14 -13.59 -28.23
CA SER A 191 -3.97 -14.79 -29.04
C SER A 191 -4.66 -16.01 -28.42
N ASP A 192 -4.56 -16.18 -27.09
CA ASP A 192 -5.23 -17.25 -26.35
C ASP A 192 -6.76 -17.14 -26.41
N LEU A 193 -7.29 -15.92 -26.38
CA LEU A 193 -8.73 -15.69 -26.53
C LEU A 193 -9.23 -16.11 -27.91
N ASN A 194 -8.46 -15.80 -28.97
CA ASN A 194 -8.81 -16.14 -30.36
C ASN A 194 -8.64 -17.64 -30.67
N ALA A 195 -7.75 -18.34 -29.97
CA ALA A 195 -7.56 -19.79 -30.14
C ALA A 195 -8.66 -20.64 -29.47
N ASN A 196 -9.45 -20.04 -28.58
CA ASN A 196 -10.53 -20.70 -27.82
C ASN A 196 -11.94 -20.37 -28.36
N ILE A 197 -12.03 -19.77 -29.57
CA ILE A 197 -13.27 -19.51 -30.32
C ILE A 197 -13.26 -20.38 -31.58
#